data_AF-A0A653AE02-F1
#
_entry.id   AF-A0A653AE02-F1
#
_cell.length_a   1.000
_cell.length_b   1.000
_cell.length_c   1.000
_cell.angle_alpha   90.00
_cell.angle_beta   90.00
_cell.angle_gamma   90.00
#
_symmetry.space_group_name_H-M   'P 1'
#
loop_
_entity.id
_entity.type
_entity.pdbx_description
1 polymer ?
#
loop_
_entity_poly.entity_id
_entity_poly.type
_entity_poly.pdbx_seq_one_letter_code
_entity_poly.pdbx_strand_id
1 'polypeptide(L)'
;MKVKHVVYSLLFASLVLLVPAGNSSAQNPTPLKVVLVFDIGGRGDGGFNDAAHRGLEKAVAELGVEAVYVDQERRLERDHAVDAAAASDADLIIGVGFAFSEKLHQLALKFPRKTFVCVDYSMRRDDKGRPLPLPPNLAGLAFREEEGSYLVGAIAALTSKTGTIGFIGGMDNPIIRRFQAGYLAGARAGRPDIRVLSKYAGITGAAFDDPEKGYQIARRMYREGADIIYHASGGTGAGLFRAAKETKRLAIGVDVDQSAQAPGLVLTSMLKHIDVAVFESVKARAEGRFSGGLKTFGLKEKGVGFVYNDQNRNLIPPEAYHTALSLQQRIVTGELEVPASTDERLLLSREELQELLVRLHSEVTGALERLDGDLTQSAKALAGKDLTGDVARAMLRKLYADNPYIIDCETVNPEGIMVAVEPPEHRASEGSDISAQAHMVRLFKTREPVLSDSFRSVEGPQAAVIHHPVFASDQRFVGSISALFAPEYLLSGIIGPVSSNLPVDIFLMQTDGLIIYDVDAEQIGRNLFTDALYQPFPELVALGGKIASTPEGEGVYSFYLKEGKIPVKKTIFWRTVDLHGTAWRIAIACAQQHMENP
;
A
#
# COMPACT_ATOMS: atom_id res chain seq x y z
N MET A 1 72.31 61.35 -33.39
CA MET A 1 72.63 61.50 -31.96
C MET A 1 72.54 60.15 -31.24
N LYS A 2 72.99 60.03 -29.98
CA LYS A 2 73.21 58.75 -29.27
C LYS A 2 72.00 58.29 -28.42
N VAL A 3 71.63 57.00 -28.53
CA VAL A 3 71.12 55.99 -27.54
C VAL A 3 71.02 54.68 -28.34
N LYS A 4 71.59 53.50 -28.07
CA LYS A 4 72.53 52.93 -27.07
C LYS A 4 71.99 52.45 -25.70
N HIS A 5 72.34 51.18 -25.39
CA HIS A 5 72.08 50.37 -24.17
C HIS A 5 70.69 49.68 -24.13
N VAL A 6 70.54 48.44 -23.65
CA VAL A 6 71.54 47.40 -23.26
C VAL A 6 70.98 45.98 -23.51
N VAL A 7 71.86 44.98 -23.57
CA VAL A 7 71.57 43.54 -23.76
C VAL A 7 71.80 42.80 -22.44
N TYR A 8 71.04 41.72 -22.15
CA TYR A 8 71.60 40.43 -21.68
C TYR A 8 70.56 39.31 -21.61
N SER A 9 70.89 38.18 -22.26
CA SER A 9 70.27 36.87 -22.02
C SER A 9 71.11 36.09 -21.01
N LEU A 10 70.49 35.23 -20.18
CA LEU A 10 71.21 34.20 -19.42
C LEU A 10 70.31 32.99 -19.15
N LEU A 11 70.93 31.81 -19.05
CA LEU A 11 70.27 30.53 -18.77
C LEU A 11 69.87 30.43 -17.29
N PHE A 12 68.87 29.61 -16.96
CA PHE A 12 68.95 28.79 -15.74
C PHE A 12 68.26 27.41 -15.94
N ALA A 13 68.59 26.47 -15.05
CA ALA A 13 68.45 25.04 -15.28
C ALA A 13 67.09 24.42 -14.92
N SER A 14 66.87 23.20 -15.44
CA SER A 14 65.73 22.34 -15.17
C SER A 14 65.67 21.87 -13.71
N LEU A 15 64.57 22.15 -13.01
CA LEU A 15 64.30 21.64 -11.66
C LEU A 15 63.44 20.37 -11.72
N VAL A 16 63.96 19.23 -11.27
CA VAL A 16 63.17 18.01 -11.07
C VAL A 16 62.43 18.14 -9.74
N LEU A 17 61.09 18.29 -9.79
CA LEU A 17 60.26 18.33 -8.60
C LEU A 17 60.01 16.93 -8.05
N LEU A 18 60.66 16.61 -6.94
CA LEU A 18 60.44 15.39 -6.18
C LEU A 18 59.13 15.51 -5.39
N VAL A 19 58.05 14.90 -5.89
CA VAL A 19 56.76 14.87 -5.18
C VAL A 19 56.89 13.90 -3.98
N PRO A 20 56.62 14.34 -2.74
CA PRO A 20 56.61 13.43 -1.60
C PRO A 20 55.44 12.46 -1.71
N ALA A 21 55.71 11.17 -1.53
CA ALA A 21 54.68 10.14 -1.46
C ALA A 21 53.87 10.29 -0.17
N GLY A 22 52.80 11.09 -0.23
CA GLY A 22 51.81 11.17 0.84
C GLY A 22 51.14 9.81 1.01
N ASN A 23 51.26 9.21 2.19
CA ASN A 23 50.49 8.04 2.57
C ASN A 23 49.00 8.42 2.65
N SER A 24 48.29 8.32 1.52
CA SER A 24 46.85 8.18 1.52
C SER A 24 46.53 6.86 2.23
N SER A 25 46.20 6.94 3.52
CA SER A 25 45.55 5.84 4.21
C SER A 25 44.30 5.49 3.41
N ALA A 26 44.22 4.25 2.92
CA ALA A 26 43.01 3.77 2.30
C ALA A 26 41.90 3.80 3.36
N GLN A 27 41.05 4.82 3.30
CA GLN A 27 39.74 4.76 3.93
C GLN A 27 39.02 3.62 3.22
N ASN A 28 38.94 2.47 3.89
CA ASN A 28 37.99 1.43 3.49
C ASN A 28 36.63 2.12 3.35
N PRO A 29 35.96 2.04 2.19
CA PRO A 29 34.69 2.70 2.00
C PRO A 29 33.73 2.21 3.08
N THR A 30 33.05 3.14 3.76
CA THR A 30 32.02 2.79 4.74
C THR A 30 31.02 1.86 4.08
N PRO A 31 30.74 0.67 4.64
CA PRO A 31 29.78 -0.27 4.06
C PRO A 31 28.44 0.42 3.81
N LEU A 32 27.86 0.16 2.63
CA LEU A 32 26.53 0.67 2.29
C LEU A 32 25.52 0.09 3.29
N LYS A 33 24.77 0.94 3.99
CA LYS A 33 23.78 0.49 4.97
C LYS A 33 22.42 0.26 4.32
N VAL A 34 21.98 -0.99 4.30
CA VAL A 34 20.72 -1.43 3.69
C VAL A 34 19.76 -1.91 4.76
N VAL A 35 18.55 -1.34 4.81
CA VAL A 35 17.45 -1.86 5.65
C VAL A 35 16.39 -2.46 4.75
N LEU A 36 15.97 -3.69 5.04
CA LEU A 36 14.91 -4.40 4.34
C LEU A 36 13.75 -4.67 5.31
N VAL A 37 12.56 -4.14 4.97
CA VAL A 37 11.33 -4.24 5.76
C VAL A 37 10.30 -5.07 4.98
N PHE A 38 9.72 -6.08 5.61
CA PHE A 38 8.69 -6.93 5.00
C PHE A 38 7.28 -6.34 5.17
N ASP A 39 6.40 -6.52 4.17
CA ASP A 39 5.03 -6.00 4.18
C ASP A 39 4.10 -6.98 4.92
N ILE A 40 3.87 -8.17 4.37
CA ILE A 40 2.92 -9.15 4.92
C ILE A 40 3.68 -10.45 5.23
N GLY A 41 3.50 -10.95 6.44
CA GLY A 41 4.34 -12.01 7.00
C GLY A 41 5.79 -11.54 7.17
N GLY A 42 6.73 -12.46 6.95
CA GLY A 42 8.16 -12.18 6.97
C GLY A 42 8.92 -13.35 6.35
N ARG A 43 10.13 -13.60 6.86
CA ARG A 43 10.96 -14.74 6.44
C ARG A 43 10.34 -16.08 6.83
N GLY A 44 10.59 -17.11 6.03
CA GLY A 44 10.00 -18.45 6.17
C GLY A 44 8.73 -18.69 5.35
N ASP A 45 8.34 -17.74 4.47
CA ASP A 45 7.19 -17.91 3.56
C ASP A 45 7.45 -18.95 2.45
N GLY A 46 8.71 -19.33 2.22
CA GLY A 46 9.11 -20.26 1.17
C GLY A 46 8.85 -19.72 -0.24
N GLY A 47 8.82 -18.39 -0.41
CA GLY A 47 8.38 -17.73 -1.63
C GLY A 47 8.91 -16.29 -1.77
N PHE A 48 8.00 -15.33 -1.71
CA PHE A 48 8.18 -13.91 -2.04
C PHE A 48 9.16 -13.19 -1.10
N ASN A 49 8.91 -13.27 0.22
CA ASN A 49 9.75 -12.62 1.23
C ASN A 49 11.13 -13.29 1.30
N ASP A 50 11.18 -14.62 1.28
CA ASP A 50 12.44 -15.36 1.27
C ASP A 50 13.27 -15.09 0.00
N ALA A 51 12.64 -14.78 -1.14
CA ALA A 51 13.36 -14.36 -2.34
C ALA A 51 14.01 -12.98 -2.18
N ALA A 52 13.29 -11.99 -1.63
CA ALA A 52 13.87 -10.69 -1.33
C ALA A 52 15.02 -10.79 -0.31
N HIS A 53 14.88 -11.63 0.73
CA HIS A 53 15.92 -11.93 1.70
C HIS A 53 17.18 -12.51 1.04
N ARG A 54 17.04 -13.54 0.18
CA ARG A 54 18.18 -14.13 -0.56
C ARG A 54 18.87 -13.11 -1.48
N GLY A 55 18.12 -12.18 -2.07
CA GLY A 55 18.68 -11.10 -2.88
C GLY A 55 19.60 -10.15 -2.09
N LEU A 56 19.23 -9.81 -0.86
CA LEU A 56 20.06 -8.98 0.02
C LEU A 56 21.21 -9.77 0.66
N GLU A 57 20.99 -11.01 1.13
CA GLU A 57 22.07 -11.88 1.61
C GLU A 57 23.17 -12.09 0.55
N LYS A 58 22.78 -12.24 -0.73
CA LYS A 58 23.73 -12.28 -1.84
C LYS A 58 24.52 -10.98 -1.98
N ALA A 59 23.89 -9.82 -1.77
CA ALA A 59 24.57 -8.53 -1.78
C ALA A 59 25.50 -8.33 -0.57
N VAL A 60 25.16 -8.86 0.61
CA VAL A 60 26.09 -8.92 1.76
C VAL A 60 27.32 -9.73 1.39
N ALA A 61 27.14 -10.93 0.81
CA ALA A 61 28.22 -11.85 0.46
C ALA A 61 29.11 -11.36 -0.70
N GLU A 62 28.55 -10.77 -1.76
CA GLU A 62 29.31 -10.37 -2.96
C GLU A 62 29.79 -8.90 -2.93
N LEU A 63 29.14 -8.02 -2.16
CA LEU A 63 29.40 -6.57 -2.18
C LEU A 63 29.82 -5.99 -0.81
N GLY A 64 29.71 -6.77 0.28
CA GLY A 64 30.12 -6.32 1.62
C GLY A 64 29.24 -5.22 2.23
N VAL A 65 27.94 -5.20 1.89
CA VAL A 65 26.98 -4.24 2.48
C VAL A 65 26.60 -4.62 3.91
N GLU A 66 26.28 -3.63 4.75
CA GLU A 66 25.69 -3.85 6.07
C GLU A 66 24.17 -3.97 5.93
N ALA A 67 23.60 -5.13 6.25
CA ALA A 67 22.17 -5.41 6.12
C ALA A 67 21.45 -5.48 7.48
N VAL A 68 20.27 -4.86 7.56
CA VAL A 68 19.31 -5.00 8.67
C VAL A 68 17.98 -5.50 8.11
N TYR A 69 17.45 -6.57 8.69
CA TYR A 69 16.17 -7.17 8.34
C TYR A 69 15.13 -6.84 9.40
N VAL A 70 13.92 -6.45 8.98
CA VAL A 70 12.81 -6.14 9.88
C VAL A 70 11.57 -6.93 9.47
N ASP A 71 11.44 -8.13 10.03
CA ASP A 71 10.18 -8.88 10.06
C ASP A 71 9.11 -8.11 10.85
N GLN A 72 7.83 -8.39 10.61
CA GLN A 72 6.71 -7.61 11.15
C GLN A 72 5.62 -8.53 11.71
N GLU A 73 5.20 -8.31 12.95
CA GLU A 73 4.08 -9.07 13.54
C GLU A 73 2.73 -8.35 13.30
N ARG A 74 2.70 -7.00 13.26
CA ARG A 74 1.44 -6.23 13.19
C ARG A 74 1.53 -5.05 12.23
N ARG A 75 0.42 -4.75 11.54
CA ARG A 75 0.37 -3.71 10.48
C ARG A 75 0.83 -2.30 10.93
N LEU A 76 0.57 -1.93 12.18
CA LEU A 76 0.99 -0.64 12.75
C LEU A 76 2.52 -0.51 12.92
N GLU A 77 3.22 -1.61 13.11
CA GLU A 77 4.68 -1.63 13.31
C GLU A 77 5.42 -1.33 12.00
N ARG A 78 4.81 -1.65 10.85
CA ARG A 78 5.43 -1.61 9.52
C ARG A 78 5.69 -0.21 9.01
N ASP A 79 4.67 0.65 9.12
CA ASP A 79 4.77 2.05 8.70
C ASP A 79 5.78 2.79 9.59
N HIS A 80 5.79 2.48 10.89
CA HIS A 80 6.78 2.97 11.84
C HIS A 80 8.19 2.40 11.59
N ALA A 81 8.32 1.15 11.17
CA ALA A 81 9.61 0.51 10.86
C ALA A 81 10.26 1.14 9.61
N VAL A 82 9.48 1.42 8.57
CA VAL A 82 9.99 2.09 7.36
C VAL A 82 10.26 3.59 7.60
N ASP A 83 9.48 4.26 8.47
CA ASP A 83 9.82 5.60 8.97
C ASP A 83 11.14 5.59 9.76
N ALA A 84 11.33 4.64 10.67
CA ALA A 84 12.54 4.50 11.46
C ALA A 84 13.77 4.18 10.59
N ALA A 85 13.61 3.35 9.54
CA ALA A 85 14.65 3.10 8.54
C ALA A 85 14.98 4.36 7.71
N ALA A 86 13.99 5.18 7.40
CA ALA A 86 14.21 6.46 6.74
C ALA A 86 14.86 7.50 7.68
N ALA A 87 14.60 7.46 8.98
CA ALA A 87 15.18 8.34 9.99
C ALA A 87 16.58 7.91 10.50
N SER A 88 16.97 6.65 10.32
CA SER A 88 18.28 6.11 10.76
C SER A 88 19.45 6.57 9.86
N ASP A 89 20.64 6.00 10.06
CA ASP A 89 21.82 6.21 9.23
C ASP A 89 21.85 5.35 7.94
N ALA A 90 20.77 4.63 7.61
CA ALA A 90 20.70 3.78 6.42
C ALA A 90 20.81 4.56 5.08
N ASP A 91 21.62 4.05 4.15
CA ASP A 91 21.77 4.57 2.78
C ASP A 91 20.59 4.21 1.87
N LEU A 92 20.12 2.96 1.99
CA LEU A 92 19.13 2.36 1.11
C LEU A 92 18.07 1.61 1.92
N ILE A 93 16.79 1.87 1.63
CA ILE A 93 15.65 1.24 2.29
C ILE A 93 14.85 0.44 1.25
N ILE A 94 14.63 -0.84 1.52
CA ILE A 94 13.83 -1.76 0.70
C ILE A 94 12.53 -2.07 1.44
N GLY A 95 11.39 -1.68 0.86
CA GLY A 95 10.08 -2.22 1.26
C GLY A 95 9.73 -3.42 0.39
N VAL A 96 9.48 -4.57 1.01
CA VAL A 96 9.16 -5.83 0.31
C VAL A 96 7.66 -6.06 0.35
N GLY A 97 6.95 -5.54 -0.66
CA GLY A 97 5.50 -5.69 -0.82
C GLY A 97 4.80 -4.40 -1.23
N PHE A 98 3.66 -4.56 -1.90
CA PHE A 98 2.97 -3.48 -2.60
C PHE A 98 2.39 -2.40 -1.68
N ALA A 99 2.11 -2.67 -0.40
CA ALA A 99 1.54 -1.66 0.50
C ALA A 99 2.53 -0.52 0.81
N PHE A 100 3.84 -0.77 0.70
CA PHE A 100 4.85 0.27 0.88
C PHE A 100 4.91 1.29 -0.26
N SER A 101 4.20 1.09 -1.38
CA SER A 101 4.31 1.93 -2.59
C SER A 101 4.02 3.42 -2.33
N GLU A 102 3.02 3.73 -1.51
CA GLU A 102 2.70 5.11 -1.10
C GLU A 102 3.71 5.62 -0.07
N LYS A 103 3.95 4.83 0.98
CA LYS A 103 4.81 5.21 2.11
C LYS A 103 6.25 5.52 1.67
N LEU A 104 6.82 4.70 0.78
CA LEU A 104 8.14 4.93 0.18
C LEU A 104 8.16 6.11 -0.79
N HIS A 105 7.04 6.45 -1.46
CA HIS A 105 6.94 7.66 -2.26
C HIS A 105 7.06 8.91 -1.38
N GLN A 106 6.32 8.97 -0.27
CA GLN A 106 6.38 10.09 0.66
C GLN A 106 7.74 10.19 1.36
N LEU A 107 8.34 9.06 1.76
CA LEU A 107 9.67 9.02 2.36
C LEU A 107 10.78 9.40 1.37
N ALA A 108 10.67 9.03 0.08
CA ALA A 108 11.62 9.46 -0.93
C ALA A 108 11.60 10.98 -1.17
N LEU A 109 10.44 11.62 -1.04
CA LEU A 109 10.30 13.09 -1.04
C LEU A 109 10.88 13.73 0.25
N LYS A 110 10.58 13.16 1.44
CA LYS A 110 11.07 13.67 2.75
C LYS A 110 12.59 13.50 2.92
N PHE A 111 13.21 12.49 2.28
CA PHE A 111 14.63 12.15 2.42
C PHE A 111 15.36 12.05 1.06
N PRO A 112 15.56 13.16 0.32
CA PRO A 112 16.09 13.14 -1.06
C PRO A 112 17.56 12.67 -1.20
N ARG A 113 18.27 12.44 -0.10
CA ARG A 113 19.64 11.86 -0.08
C ARG A 113 19.65 10.34 0.12
N LYS A 114 18.55 9.75 0.61
CA LYS A 114 18.41 8.30 0.81
C LYS A 114 17.84 7.65 -0.44
N THR A 115 18.21 6.39 -0.65
CA THR A 115 17.74 5.57 -1.76
C THR A 115 16.60 4.67 -1.29
N PHE A 116 15.55 4.54 -2.10
CA PHE A 116 14.38 3.73 -1.76
C PHE A 116 14.08 2.73 -2.88
N VAL A 117 13.70 1.51 -2.50
CA VAL A 117 13.33 0.43 -3.41
C VAL A 117 12.02 -0.19 -2.91
N CYS A 118 11.04 -0.35 -3.79
CA CYS A 118 9.80 -1.06 -3.50
C CYS A 118 9.71 -2.32 -4.36
N VAL A 119 9.67 -3.50 -3.74
CA VAL A 119 9.31 -4.75 -4.42
C VAL A 119 7.79 -4.77 -4.61
N ASP A 120 7.33 -5.22 -5.78
CA ASP A 120 5.91 -5.23 -6.17
C ASP A 120 5.24 -3.85 -6.11
N TYR A 121 5.93 -2.83 -6.60
CA TYR A 121 5.44 -1.45 -6.59
C TYR A 121 4.10 -1.31 -7.32
N SER A 122 3.06 -0.98 -6.56
CA SER A 122 1.75 -0.62 -7.07
C SER A 122 1.81 0.76 -7.72
N MET A 123 1.55 0.81 -9.02
CA MET A 123 1.66 2.01 -9.82
C MET A 123 0.57 3.03 -9.44
N ARG A 124 0.95 4.02 -8.62
CA ARG A 124 0.14 5.21 -8.32
C ARG A 124 -0.39 5.85 -9.62
N ARG A 125 -1.66 6.25 -9.62
CA ARG A 125 -2.34 6.94 -10.73
C ARG A 125 -3.07 8.17 -10.20
N ASP A 126 -3.32 9.13 -11.09
CA ASP A 126 -4.26 10.21 -10.82
C ASP A 126 -5.72 9.77 -11.05
N ASP A 127 -6.66 10.65 -10.72
CA ASP A 127 -8.12 10.48 -10.87
C ASP A 127 -8.57 10.25 -12.33
N LYS A 128 -7.65 10.38 -13.29
CA LYS A 128 -7.85 10.13 -14.73
C LYS A 128 -7.14 8.85 -15.18
N GLY A 129 -6.70 8.03 -14.23
CA GLY A 129 -6.03 6.75 -14.44
C GLY A 129 -4.59 6.86 -14.97
N ARG A 130 -3.99 8.05 -15.02
CA ARG A 130 -2.66 8.28 -15.61
C ARG A 130 -1.57 7.99 -14.58
N PRO A 131 -0.51 7.23 -14.90
CA PRO A 131 0.57 6.94 -13.95
C PRO A 131 1.24 8.19 -13.40
N LEU A 132 1.41 8.27 -12.09
CA LEU A 132 2.18 9.34 -11.43
C LEU A 132 3.69 9.04 -11.51
N PRO A 133 4.54 10.07 -11.69
CA PRO A 133 5.99 9.89 -11.70
C PRO A 133 6.50 9.48 -10.31
N LEU A 134 7.57 8.68 -10.27
CA LEU A 134 8.28 8.34 -9.03
C LEU A 134 9.40 9.37 -8.76
N PRO A 135 9.71 9.68 -7.48
CA PRO A 135 10.91 10.45 -7.12
C PRO A 135 12.19 9.81 -7.69
N PRO A 136 13.21 10.61 -8.06
CA PRO A 136 14.41 10.10 -8.75
C PRO A 136 15.25 9.14 -7.88
N ASN A 137 15.06 9.19 -6.56
CA ASN A 137 15.68 8.31 -5.56
C ASN A 137 14.82 7.09 -5.16
N LEU A 138 13.62 6.91 -5.73
CA LEU A 138 12.77 5.73 -5.56
C LEU A 138 12.75 4.86 -6.81
N ALA A 139 13.17 3.60 -6.69
CA ALA A 139 12.93 2.57 -7.71
C ALA A 139 11.69 1.73 -7.34
N GLY A 140 10.71 1.68 -8.24
CA GLY A 140 9.57 0.76 -8.13
C GLY A 140 9.84 -0.48 -8.97
N LEU A 141 9.93 -1.65 -8.35
CA LEU A 141 10.14 -2.93 -9.04
C LEU A 141 8.77 -3.57 -9.29
N ALA A 142 8.42 -3.78 -10.56
CA ALA A 142 7.19 -4.44 -10.98
C ALA A 142 7.51 -5.58 -11.95
N PHE A 143 6.67 -6.59 -11.99
CA PHE A 143 6.86 -7.77 -12.86
C PHE A 143 5.69 -7.88 -13.84
N ARG A 144 5.88 -8.72 -14.87
CA ARG A 144 4.82 -9.13 -15.81
C ARG A 144 4.35 -10.52 -15.45
N GLU A 145 3.67 -10.65 -14.31
CA GLU A 145 3.29 -11.95 -13.77
C GLU A 145 2.31 -12.69 -14.68
N GLU A 146 1.55 -11.95 -15.50
CA GLU A 146 0.73 -12.50 -16.57
C GLU A 146 1.55 -13.36 -17.56
N GLU A 147 2.76 -12.93 -17.94
CA GLU A 147 3.57 -13.63 -18.95
C GLU A 147 4.05 -15.00 -18.46
N GLY A 148 4.58 -15.09 -17.24
CA GLY A 148 4.97 -16.37 -16.63
C GLY A 148 3.76 -17.26 -16.33
N SER A 149 2.65 -16.65 -15.90
CA SER A 149 1.39 -17.36 -15.62
C SER A 149 0.79 -17.99 -16.88
N TYR A 150 0.93 -17.33 -18.04
CA TYR A 150 0.50 -17.85 -19.33
C TYR A 150 1.22 -19.16 -19.71
N LEU A 151 2.53 -19.23 -19.45
CA LEU A 151 3.31 -20.45 -19.71
C LEU A 151 2.86 -21.61 -18.81
N VAL A 152 2.73 -21.39 -17.50
CA VAL A 152 2.29 -22.46 -16.58
C VAL A 152 0.79 -22.80 -16.76
N GLY A 153 -0.02 -21.87 -17.26
CA GLY A 153 -1.40 -22.12 -17.69
C GLY A 153 -1.48 -23.08 -18.88
N ALA A 154 -0.68 -22.83 -19.93
CA ALA A 154 -0.58 -23.75 -21.08
C ALA A 154 -0.07 -25.14 -20.66
N ILE A 155 0.95 -25.20 -19.81
CA ILE A 155 1.47 -26.46 -19.24
C ILE A 155 0.37 -27.19 -18.45
N ALA A 156 -0.38 -26.49 -17.60
CA ALA A 156 -1.46 -27.08 -16.82
C ALA A 156 -2.57 -27.64 -17.71
N ALA A 157 -3.04 -26.86 -18.68
CA ALA A 157 -4.12 -27.26 -19.58
C ALA A 157 -3.74 -28.44 -20.48
N LEU A 158 -2.50 -28.52 -20.97
CA LEU A 158 -2.01 -29.65 -21.76
C LEU A 158 -1.75 -30.90 -20.91
N THR A 159 -1.41 -30.74 -19.63
CA THR A 159 -1.17 -31.86 -18.69
C THR A 159 -2.47 -32.40 -18.05
N SER A 160 -3.53 -31.60 -17.96
CA SER A 160 -4.80 -31.97 -17.31
C SER A 160 -5.48 -33.15 -18.01
N LYS A 161 -5.91 -34.12 -17.21
CA LYS A 161 -6.64 -35.34 -17.61
C LYS A 161 -8.16 -35.19 -17.42
N THR A 162 -8.60 -34.32 -16.49
CA THR A 162 -10.03 -34.07 -16.23
C THR A 162 -10.63 -32.95 -17.08
N GLY A 163 -9.80 -32.10 -17.70
CA GLY A 163 -10.27 -30.89 -18.37
C GLY A 163 -10.70 -29.79 -17.40
N THR A 164 -10.43 -29.94 -16.10
CA THR A 164 -10.58 -28.88 -15.10
C THR A 164 -9.27 -28.64 -14.38
N ILE A 165 -8.89 -27.37 -14.24
CA ILE A 165 -7.76 -26.91 -13.42
C ILE A 165 -8.22 -25.81 -12.46
N GLY A 166 -7.38 -25.42 -11.50
CA GLY A 166 -7.73 -24.41 -10.48
C GLY A 166 -6.70 -23.29 -10.32
N PHE A 167 -7.13 -22.15 -9.81
CA PHE A 167 -6.30 -20.99 -9.46
C PHE A 167 -6.70 -20.44 -8.08
N ILE A 168 -5.75 -20.39 -7.15
CA ILE A 168 -5.92 -19.85 -5.80
C ILE A 168 -5.14 -18.54 -5.67
N GLY A 169 -5.86 -17.41 -5.70
CA GLY A 169 -5.27 -16.12 -5.37
C GLY A 169 -5.11 -15.94 -3.85
N GLY A 170 -4.13 -15.14 -3.43
CA GLY A 170 -4.03 -14.65 -2.06
C GLY A 170 -5.05 -13.54 -1.80
N MET A 171 -4.57 -12.32 -1.56
CA MET A 171 -5.44 -11.13 -1.58
C MET A 171 -5.88 -10.81 -3.00
N ASP A 172 -7.17 -10.49 -3.20
CA ASP A 172 -7.64 -9.90 -4.45
C ASP A 172 -7.08 -8.48 -4.63
N ASN A 173 -6.17 -8.32 -5.60
CA ASN A 173 -5.53 -7.05 -5.96
C ASN A 173 -5.05 -7.09 -7.44
N PRO A 174 -4.64 -5.95 -8.03
CA PRO A 174 -4.19 -5.90 -9.44
C PRO A 174 -2.96 -6.73 -9.78
N ILE A 175 -2.19 -7.21 -8.80
CA ILE A 175 -1.03 -8.08 -9.02
C ILE A 175 -1.51 -9.52 -9.18
N ILE A 176 -2.29 -10.02 -8.22
CA ILE A 176 -2.82 -11.39 -8.26
C ILE A 176 -3.83 -11.58 -9.41
N ARG A 177 -4.51 -10.51 -9.84
CA ARG A 177 -5.32 -10.52 -11.08
C ARG A 177 -4.50 -10.67 -12.37
N ARG A 178 -3.24 -10.18 -12.43
CA ARG A 178 -2.35 -10.44 -13.59
C ARG A 178 -1.94 -11.92 -13.65
N PHE A 179 -1.60 -12.50 -12.50
CA PHE A 179 -1.38 -13.94 -12.37
C PHE A 179 -2.60 -14.74 -12.88
N GLN A 180 -3.81 -14.41 -12.43
CA GLN A 180 -5.04 -15.06 -12.89
C GLN A 180 -5.26 -14.89 -14.40
N ALA A 181 -5.18 -13.66 -14.92
CA ALA A 181 -5.45 -13.35 -16.33
C ALA A 181 -4.51 -14.09 -17.29
N GLY A 182 -3.20 -14.10 -16.97
CA GLY A 182 -2.21 -14.87 -17.70
C GLY A 182 -2.52 -16.37 -17.66
N TYR A 183 -2.78 -16.93 -16.48
CA TYR A 183 -3.09 -18.36 -16.30
C TYR A 183 -4.32 -18.80 -17.11
N LEU A 184 -5.41 -18.04 -17.06
CA LEU A 184 -6.65 -18.29 -17.81
C LEU A 184 -6.42 -18.24 -19.33
N ALA A 185 -5.70 -17.22 -19.81
CA ALA A 185 -5.43 -17.05 -21.24
C ALA A 185 -4.47 -18.13 -21.78
N GLY A 186 -3.44 -18.47 -21.02
CA GLY A 186 -2.49 -19.53 -21.37
C GLY A 186 -3.12 -20.91 -21.34
N ALA A 187 -3.99 -21.18 -20.35
CA ALA A 187 -4.75 -22.42 -20.29
C ALA A 187 -5.67 -22.57 -21.50
N ARG A 188 -6.42 -21.53 -21.87
CA ARG A 188 -7.29 -21.52 -23.07
C ARG A 188 -6.49 -21.66 -24.36
N ALA A 189 -5.26 -21.15 -24.43
CA ALA A 189 -4.37 -21.33 -25.57
C ALA A 189 -3.82 -22.78 -25.68
N GLY A 190 -3.60 -23.47 -24.56
CA GLY A 190 -3.23 -24.89 -24.53
C GLY A 190 -4.40 -25.84 -24.78
N ARG A 191 -5.60 -25.52 -24.28
CA ARG A 191 -6.84 -26.29 -24.48
C ARG A 191 -8.06 -25.35 -24.44
N PRO A 192 -8.70 -25.02 -25.57
CA PRO A 192 -9.77 -24.01 -25.63
C PRO A 192 -11.01 -24.30 -24.76
N ASP A 193 -11.32 -25.57 -24.51
CA ASP A 193 -12.46 -26.04 -23.71
C ASP A 193 -12.14 -26.24 -22.22
N ILE A 194 -10.93 -25.89 -21.76
CA ILE A 194 -10.52 -26.06 -20.37
C ILE A 194 -11.39 -25.25 -19.40
N ARG A 195 -11.89 -25.89 -18.35
CA ARG A 195 -12.54 -25.20 -17.23
C ARG A 195 -11.51 -24.81 -16.19
N VAL A 196 -11.44 -23.53 -15.84
CA VAL A 196 -10.64 -23.05 -14.70
C VAL A 196 -11.58 -22.73 -13.53
N LEU A 197 -11.24 -23.19 -12.33
CA LEU A 197 -11.89 -22.81 -11.08
C LEU A 197 -11.03 -21.74 -10.39
N SER A 198 -11.51 -20.51 -10.25
CA SER A 198 -10.78 -19.43 -9.55
C SER A 198 -11.48 -19.04 -8.25
N LYS A 199 -10.72 -18.89 -7.17
CA LYS A 199 -11.17 -18.22 -5.93
C LYS A 199 -9.95 -17.61 -5.22
N TYR A 200 -10.17 -16.52 -4.50
CA TYR A 200 -9.16 -15.84 -3.70
C TYR A 200 -9.34 -16.21 -2.23
N ALA A 201 -8.27 -16.18 -1.45
CA ALA A 201 -8.34 -16.46 -0.02
C ALA A 201 -9.04 -15.33 0.77
N GLY A 202 -9.01 -14.09 0.27
CA GLY A 202 -9.76 -12.96 0.79
C GLY A 202 -9.38 -11.64 0.12
N ILE A 203 -9.83 -10.51 0.69
CA ILE A 203 -9.62 -9.15 0.15
C ILE A 203 -8.79 -8.25 1.09
N THR A 204 -8.03 -8.87 1.99
CA THR A 204 -7.13 -8.23 2.95
C THR A 204 -5.76 -8.89 2.92
N GLY A 205 -4.74 -8.26 3.50
CA GLY A 205 -3.38 -8.80 3.53
C GLY A 205 -3.27 -10.18 4.18
N ALA A 206 -4.13 -10.51 5.15
CA ALA A 206 -4.17 -11.83 5.80
C ALA A 206 -4.40 -12.99 4.81
N ALA A 207 -4.98 -12.72 3.63
CA ALA A 207 -5.18 -13.71 2.58
C ALA A 207 -3.87 -14.25 1.97
N PHE A 208 -2.71 -13.66 2.27
CA PHE A 208 -1.38 -14.22 1.93
C PHE A 208 -0.79 -15.14 3.01
N ASP A 209 -1.38 -15.21 4.21
CA ASP A 209 -0.87 -15.98 5.34
C ASP A 209 -1.97 -16.79 6.05
N ASP A 210 -2.82 -17.47 5.27
CA ASP A 210 -3.83 -18.41 5.77
C ASP A 210 -3.73 -19.79 5.08
N PRO A 211 -2.81 -20.66 5.54
CA PRO A 211 -2.68 -22.03 5.05
C PRO A 211 -3.94 -22.88 5.22
N GLU A 212 -4.86 -22.55 6.12
CA GLU A 212 -6.09 -23.32 6.31
C GLU A 212 -7.13 -22.95 5.24
N LYS A 213 -7.38 -21.66 5.00
CA LYS A 213 -8.22 -21.17 3.89
C LYS A 213 -7.71 -21.69 2.55
N GLY A 214 -6.38 -21.64 2.32
CA GLY A 214 -5.75 -22.21 1.12
C GLY A 214 -6.03 -23.71 0.95
N TYR A 215 -5.96 -24.49 2.03
CA TYR A 215 -6.28 -25.91 2.03
C TYR A 215 -7.77 -26.19 1.77
N GLN A 216 -8.68 -25.44 2.38
CA GLN A 216 -10.12 -25.62 2.19
C GLN A 216 -10.54 -25.30 0.75
N ILE A 217 -10.00 -24.22 0.16
CA ILE A 217 -10.19 -23.88 -1.26
C ILE A 217 -9.64 -24.99 -2.17
N ALA A 218 -8.39 -25.42 -1.97
CA ALA A 218 -7.78 -26.49 -2.76
C ALA A 218 -8.59 -27.80 -2.69
N ARG A 219 -9.01 -28.22 -1.49
CA ARG A 219 -9.88 -29.40 -1.33
C ARG A 219 -11.28 -29.23 -1.92
N ARG A 220 -11.82 -28.01 -2.04
CA ARG A 220 -13.09 -27.76 -2.76
C ARG A 220 -12.87 -27.92 -4.26
N MET A 221 -11.86 -27.27 -4.84
CA MET A 221 -11.51 -27.39 -6.27
C MET A 221 -11.18 -28.83 -6.69
N TYR A 222 -10.40 -29.58 -5.90
CA TYR A 222 -10.13 -30.99 -6.17
C TYR A 222 -11.41 -31.86 -6.09
N ARG A 223 -12.37 -31.56 -5.19
CA ARG A 223 -13.69 -32.24 -5.17
C ARG A 223 -14.54 -31.88 -6.41
N GLU A 224 -14.44 -30.65 -6.90
CA GLU A 224 -15.15 -30.16 -8.09
C GLU A 224 -14.52 -30.61 -9.42
N GLY A 225 -13.43 -31.38 -9.38
CA GLY A 225 -12.84 -32.07 -10.52
C GLY A 225 -11.53 -31.49 -11.05
N ALA A 226 -10.99 -30.42 -10.45
CA ALA A 226 -9.66 -29.93 -10.81
C ALA A 226 -8.61 -31.02 -10.58
N ASP A 227 -7.64 -31.20 -11.47
CA ASP A 227 -6.52 -32.15 -11.26
C ASP A 227 -5.14 -31.51 -11.12
N ILE A 228 -5.01 -30.27 -11.58
CA ILE A 228 -3.88 -29.37 -11.36
C ILE A 228 -4.44 -28.07 -10.77
N ILE A 229 -3.82 -27.54 -9.72
CA ILE A 229 -4.16 -26.23 -9.15
C ILE A 229 -2.90 -25.37 -9.07
N TYR A 230 -2.97 -24.13 -9.56
CA TYR A 230 -1.96 -23.10 -9.38
C TYR A 230 -2.34 -22.18 -8.20
N HIS A 231 -1.35 -21.64 -7.48
CA HIS A 231 -1.59 -20.58 -6.50
C HIS A 231 -0.68 -19.36 -6.72
N ALA A 232 -1.21 -18.17 -6.42
CA ALA A 232 -0.47 -16.92 -6.37
C ALA A 232 -0.85 -16.23 -5.05
N SER A 233 -0.34 -16.79 -3.94
CA SER A 233 -0.95 -16.58 -2.61
C SER A 233 0.01 -16.58 -1.42
N GLY A 234 1.34 -16.57 -1.60
CA GLY A 234 2.28 -16.56 -0.47
C GLY A 234 2.14 -17.78 0.45
N GLY A 235 2.23 -17.58 1.77
CA GLY A 235 2.13 -18.62 2.81
C GLY A 235 0.83 -19.43 2.77
N THR A 236 -0.29 -18.83 2.36
CA THR A 236 -1.57 -19.52 2.04
C THR A 236 -1.38 -20.72 1.09
N GLY A 237 -0.36 -20.66 0.22
CA GLY A 237 0.03 -21.75 -0.68
C GLY A 237 0.41 -23.07 0.00
N ALA A 238 0.91 -23.02 1.25
CA ALA A 238 1.19 -24.23 2.04
C ALA A 238 -0.05 -25.12 2.19
N GLY A 239 -1.25 -24.52 2.23
CA GLY A 239 -2.52 -25.23 2.23
C GLY A 239 -2.79 -26.05 0.97
N LEU A 240 -2.42 -25.52 -0.20
CA LEU A 240 -2.50 -26.27 -1.47
C LEU A 240 -1.53 -27.46 -1.46
N PHE A 241 -0.27 -27.26 -1.06
CA PHE A 241 0.70 -28.36 -0.99
C PHE A 241 0.28 -29.45 0.01
N ARG A 242 -0.42 -29.09 1.11
CA ARG A 242 -1.06 -30.04 2.03
C ARG A 242 -2.19 -30.82 1.34
N ALA A 243 -3.10 -30.14 0.66
CA ALA A 243 -4.20 -30.78 -0.07
C ALA A 243 -3.71 -31.69 -1.23
N ALA A 244 -2.67 -31.29 -1.95
CA ALA A 244 -2.03 -32.08 -3.01
C ALA A 244 -1.46 -33.41 -2.47
N LYS A 245 -0.72 -33.36 -1.35
CA LYS A 245 -0.18 -34.54 -0.66
C LYS A 245 -1.26 -35.53 -0.22
N GLU A 246 -2.41 -35.05 0.25
CA GLU A 246 -3.54 -35.89 0.66
C GLU A 246 -4.26 -36.51 -0.54
N THR A 247 -4.59 -35.69 -1.55
CA THR A 247 -5.41 -36.10 -2.71
C THR A 247 -4.63 -36.79 -3.83
N LYS A 248 -3.29 -36.79 -3.77
CA LYS A 248 -2.36 -37.26 -4.82
C LYS A 248 -2.61 -36.58 -6.17
N ARG A 249 -2.94 -35.29 -6.13
CA ARG A 249 -3.13 -34.43 -7.32
C ARG A 249 -2.04 -33.39 -7.43
N LEU A 250 -1.96 -32.74 -8.57
CA LEU A 250 -0.86 -31.84 -8.91
C LEU A 250 -1.11 -30.42 -8.39
N ALA A 251 -0.03 -29.76 -8.01
CA ALA A 251 0.03 -28.34 -7.70
C ALA A 251 1.01 -27.62 -8.64
N ILE A 252 0.88 -26.30 -8.78
CA ILE A 252 1.88 -25.42 -9.39
C ILE A 252 2.23 -24.37 -8.35
N GLY A 253 3.53 -24.21 -8.06
CA GLY A 253 4.06 -23.22 -7.11
C GLY A 253 4.29 -21.84 -7.73
N VAL A 254 4.76 -20.90 -6.91
CA VAL A 254 4.98 -19.50 -7.32
C VAL A 254 6.22 -18.88 -6.67
N ASP A 255 6.72 -17.82 -7.30
CA ASP A 255 7.90 -17.00 -7.00
C ASP A 255 9.24 -17.75 -7.09
N VAL A 256 9.34 -18.95 -6.51
CA VAL A 256 10.56 -19.77 -6.40
C VAL A 256 10.29 -21.20 -6.88
N ASP A 257 11.32 -22.06 -6.96
CA ASP A 257 11.08 -23.50 -7.15
C ASP A 257 10.56 -24.13 -5.85
N GLN A 258 9.24 -24.29 -5.77
CA GLN A 258 8.56 -24.90 -4.62
C GLN A 258 8.41 -26.42 -4.75
N SER A 259 9.14 -27.10 -5.65
CA SER A 259 9.04 -28.55 -5.86
C SER A 259 9.30 -29.38 -4.59
N ALA A 260 10.13 -28.87 -3.67
CA ALA A 260 10.36 -29.46 -2.35
C ALA A 260 9.14 -29.43 -1.43
N GLN A 261 8.17 -28.53 -1.64
CA GLN A 261 6.96 -28.42 -0.82
C GLN A 261 6.03 -29.62 -0.99
N ALA A 262 5.96 -30.23 -2.18
CA ALA A 262 5.24 -31.48 -2.42
C ALA A 262 5.97 -32.35 -3.47
N PRO A 263 7.03 -33.07 -3.06
CA PRO A 263 7.90 -33.79 -3.99
C PRO A 263 7.13 -34.79 -4.87
N GLY A 264 7.34 -34.73 -6.18
CA GLY A 264 6.63 -35.55 -7.17
C GLY A 264 5.17 -35.15 -7.43
N LEU A 265 4.67 -34.06 -6.81
CA LEU A 265 3.31 -33.53 -7.01
C LEU A 265 3.29 -32.05 -7.45
N VAL A 266 4.41 -31.33 -7.41
CA VAL A 266 4.54 -30.00 -8.02
C VAL A 266 4.88 -30.15 -9.50
N LEU A 267 3.93 -29.82 -10.38
CA LEU A 267 4.09 -29.93 -11.84
C LEU A 267 5.14 -28.95 -12.37
N THR A 268 5.14 -27.72 -11.86
CA THR A 268 6.14 -26.67 -12.09
C THR A 268 5.94 -25.58 -11.03
N SER A 269 6.79 -24.56 -11.01
CA SER A 269 6.52 -23.31 -10.30
C SER A 269 6.69 -22.14 -11.27
N MET A 270 5.80 -21.15 -11.21
CA MET A 270 5.97 -19.89 -11.92
C MET A 270 7.01 -19.07 -11.16
N LEU A 271 8.13 -18.75 -11.80
CA LEU A 271 9.25 -18.06 -11.15
C LEU A 271 9.09 -16.55 -11.22
N LYS A 272 9.50 -15.85 -10.15
CA LYS A 272 9.56 -14.39 -10.04
C LYS A 272 10.90 -14.02 -9.41
N HIS A 273 11.84 -13.50 -10.20
CA HIS A 273 13.24 -13.29 -9.83
C HIS A 273 13.45 -12.01 -8.99
N ILE A 274 12.76 -11.96 -7.84
CA ILE A 274 12.82 -10.92 -6.82
C ILE A 274 14.24 -10.85 -6.23
N ASP A 275 14.87 -12.00 -6.05
CA ASP A 275 16.25 -12.13 -5.57
C ASP A 275 17.25 -11.40 -6.49
N VAL A 276 17.12 -11.57 -7.80
CA VAL A 276 17.91 -10.85 -8.81
C VAL A 276 17.59 -9.35 -8.81
N ALA A 277 16.30 -8.99 -8.75
CA ALA A 277 15.86 -7.59 -8.81
C ALA A 277 16.30 -6.78 -7.56
N VAL A 278 16.28 -7.40 -6.37
CA VAL A 278 16.82 -6.83 -5.12
C VAL A 278 18.35 -6.71 -5.21
N PHE A 279 19.04 -7.79 -5.59
CA PHE A 279 20.50 -7.81 -5.70
C PHE A 279 21.04 -6.73 -6.64
N GLU A 280 20.51 -6.64 -7.88
CA GLU A 280 20.97 -5.62 -8.84
C GLU A 280 20.57 -4.20 -8.42
N SER A 281 19.51 -4.01 -7.63
CA SER A 281 19.15 -2.69 -7.07
C SER A 281 20.16 -2.23 -6.01
N VAL A 282 20.56 -3.11 -5.09
CA VAL A 282 21.59 -2.83 -4.08
C VAL A 282 22.95 -2.60 -4.74
N LYS A 283 23.31 -3.46 -5.70
CA LYS A 283 24.53 -3.34 -6.51
C LYS A 283 24.61 -2.02 -7.28
N ALA A 284 23.53 -1.60 -7.93
CA ALA A 284 23.48 -0.30 -8.60
C ALA A 284 23.72 0.85 -7.61
N ARG A 285 23.26 0.77 -6.36
CA ARG A 285 23.54 1.79 -5.34
C ARG A 285 24.98 1.73 -4.79
N ALA A 286 25.55 0.54 -4.62
CA ALA A 286 26.94 0.36 -4.19
C ALA A 286 27.93 0.88 -5.26
N GLU A 287 27.64 0.63 -6.54
CA GLU A 287 28.45 1.08 -7.68
C GLU A 287 28.17 2.54 -8.11
N GLY A 288 27.28 3.26 -7.43
CA GLY A 288 26.91 4.64 -7.79
C GLY A 288 26.11 4.79 -9.10
N ARG A 289 25.57 3.69 -9.65
CA ARG A 289 24.80 3.59 -10.89
C ARG A 289 23.27 3.55 -10.69
N PHE A 290 22.79 3.77 -9.46
CA PHE A 290 21.36 3.71 -9.14
C PHE A 290 20.55 4.73 -9.94
N SER A 291 19.36 4.33 -10.38
CA SER A 291 18.37 5.22 -10.97
C SER A 291 16.98 4.82 -10.49
N GLY A 292 16.18 5.78 -10.05
CA GLY A 292 14.77 5.56 -9.69
C GLY A 292 13.87 5.32 -10.90
N GLY A 293 12.57 5.56 -10.71
CA GLY A 293 11.54 5.23 -11.68
C GLY A 293 11.13 3.75 -11.65
N LEU A 294 10.14 3.40 -12.47
CA LEU A 294 9.64 2.04 -12.57
C LEU A 294 10.63 1.15 -13.33
N LYS A 295 10.98 -0.01 -12.78
CA LYS A 295 11.66 -1.11 -13.46
C LYS A 295 10.63 -2.22 -13.66
N THR A 296 10.45 -2.69 -14.89
CA THR A 296 9.49 -3.76 -15.22
C THR A 296 10.25 -4.97 -15.71
N PHE A 297 9.95 -6.16 -15.17
CA PHE A 297 10.64 -7.40 -15.53
C PHE A 297 9.66 -8.48 -16.00
N GLY A 298 9.71 -8.85 -17.29
CA GLY A 298 8.96 -9.97 -17.89
C GLY A 298 9.84 -11.15 -18.27
N LEU A 299 9.34 -12.03 -19.15
CA LEU A 299 10.08 -13.14 -19.74
C LEU A 299 11.33 -12.66 -20.51
N LYS A 300 11.21 -11.49 -21.16
CA LYS A 300 12.28 -10.85 -21.94
C LYS A 300 13.45 -10.40 -21.08
N GLU A 301 13.15 -9.80 -19.93
CA GLU A 301 14.14 -9.39 -18.93
C GLU A 301 14.58 -10.55 -18.03
N LYS A 302 14.00 -11.74 -18.19
CA LYS A 302 14.14 -12.91 -17.31
C LYS A 302 13.73 -12.63 -15.86
N GLY A 303 12.77 -11.71 -15.67
CA GLY A 303 12.16 -11.42 -14.37
C GLY A 303 11.13 -12.45 -13.94
N VAL A 304 10.48 -13.11 -14.91
CA VAL A 304 9.58 -14.24 -14.67
C VAL A 304 9.94 -15.43 -15.55
N GLY A 305 9.43 -16.61 -15.20
CA GLY A 305 9.66 -17.85 -15.95
C GLY A 305 8.88 -19.03 -15.38
N PHE A 306 9.35 -20.25 -15.67
CA PHE A 306 8.80 -21.48 -15.09
C PHE A 306 9.90 -22.50 -14.79
N VAL A 307 9.67 -23.38 -13.82
CA VAL A 307 10.61 -24.46 -13.46
C VAL A 307 10.53 -25.62 -14.45
N TYR A 308 11.68 -26.04 -14.97
CA TYR A 308 11.86 -27.33 -15.66
C TYR A 308 13.23 -27.92 -15.29
N ASN A 309 13.24 -28.92 -14.41
CA ASN A 309 14.44 -29.58 -13.88
C ASN A 309 14.18 -31.06 -13.56
N ASP A 310 15.16 -31.77 -12.99
CA ASP A 310 15.05 -33.20 -12.68
C ASP A 310 13.96 -33.57 -11.67
N GLN A 311 13.43 -32.61 -10.89
CA GLN A 311 12.36 -32.87 -9.93
C GLN A 311 10.97 -32.92 -10.59
N ASN A 312 10.76 -32.18 -11.69
CA ASN A 312 9.43 -32.02 -12.31
C ASN A 312 9.35 -32.40 -13.80
N ARG A 313 10.47 -32.55 -14.53
CA ARG A 313 10.48 -32.90 -15.98
C ARG A 313 9.68 -34.17 -16.34
N ASN A 314 9.53 -35.11 -15.41
CA ASN A 314 8.78 -36.35 -15.63
C ASN A 314 7.26 -36.20 -15.40
N LEU A 315 6.81 -35.05 -14.89
CA LEU A 315 5.40 -34.69 -14.71
C LEU A 315 4.85 -33.87 -15.89
N ILE A 316 5.73 -33.16 -16.61
CA ILE A 316 5.39 -32.32 -17.76
C ILE A 316 5.50 -33.15 -19.05
N PRO A 317 4.43 -33.31 -19.86
CA PRO A 317 4.52 -33.93 -21.18
C PRO A 317 5.46 -33.15 -22.10
N PRO A 318 6.28 -33.81 -22.97
CA PRO A 318 7.18 -33.11 -23.88
C PRO A 318 6.48 -32.09 -24.80
N GLU A 319 5.25 -32.39 -25.23
CA GLU A 319 4.39 -31.48 -25.98
C GLU A 319 4.08 -30.20 -25.20
N ALA A 320 3.72 -30.32 -23.91
CA ALA A 320 3.44 -29.17 -23.05
C ALA A 320 4.69 -28.29 -22.84
N TYR A 321 5.87 -28.91 -22.68
CA TYR A 321 7.14 -28.20 -22.59
C TYR A 321 7.51 -27.47 -23.89
N HIS A 322 7.43 -28.14 -25.05
CA HIS A 322 7.75 -27.51 -26.33
C HIS A 322 6.76 -26.41 -26.71
N THR A 323 5.47 -26.57 -26.40
CA THR A 323 4.46 -25.52 -26.55
C THR A 323 4.76 -24.32 -25.64
N ALA A 324 5.13 -24.54 -24.37
CA ALA A 324 5.52 -23.46 -23.46
C ALA A 324 6.73 -22.67 -23.98
N LEU A 325 7.76 -23.34 -24.51
CA LEU A 325 8.92 -22.65 -25.13
C LEU A 325 8.52 -21.86 -26.39
N SER A 326 7.62 -22.39 -27.21
CA SER A 326 7.13 -21.68 -28.41
C SER A 326 6.33 -20.42 -28.03
N LEU A 327 5.46 -20.52 -27.02
CA LEU A 327 4.69 -19.38 -26.50
C LEU A 327 5.63 -18.35 -25.85
N GLN A 328 6.62 -18.79 -25.06
CA GLN A 328 7.64 -17.92 -24.47
C GLN A 328 8.38 -17.10 -25.53
N GLN A 329 8.83 -17.76 -26.61
CA GLN A 329 9.52 -17.07 -27.70
C GLN A 329 8.63 -15.99 -28.34
N ARG A 330 7.35 -16.28 -28.59
CA ARG A 330 6.39 -15.34 -29.18
C ARG A 330 6.07 -14.15 -28.28
N ILE A 331 6.04 -14.35 -26.96
CA ILE A 331 5.89 -13.24 -26.00
C ILE A 331 7.14 -12.36 -26.01
N VAL A 332 8.34 -12.98 -25.98
CA VAL A 332 9.63 -12.25 -26.00
C VAL A 332 9.86 -11.47 -27.29
N THR A 333 9.35 -11.92 -28.45
CA THR A 333 9.39 -11.17 -29.71
C THR A 333 8.27 -10.14 -29.87
N GLY A 334 7.20 -10.20 -29.08
CA GLY A 334 6.01 -9.37 -29.23
C GLY A 334 4.98 -9.87 -30.27
N GLU A 335 5.12 -11.11 -30.74
CA GLU A 335 4.13 -11.82 -31.58
C GLU A 335 2.91 -12.34 -30.79
N LEU A 336 2.94 -12.19 -29.46
CA LEU A 336 1.89 -12.59 -28.53
C LEU A 336 1.90 -11.65 -27.32
N GLU A 337 1.00 -10.67 -27.30
CA GLU A 337 0.74 -9.87 -26.11
C GLU A 337 -0.15 -10.67 -25.13
N VAL A 338 0.20 -10.67 -23.85
CA VAL A 338 -0.49 -11.43 -22.81
C VAL A 338 -1.46 -10.52 -22.06
N PRO A 339 -2.73 -10.91 -21.85
CA PRO A 339 -3.70 -10.07 -21.16
C PRO A 339 -3.37 -9.96 -19.65
N ALA A 340 -3.19 -8.72 -19.19
CA ALA A 340 -2.98 -8.36 -17.78
C ALA A 340 -4.29 -8.23 -16.98
N SER A 341 -5.45 -8.59 -17.55
CA SER A 341 -6.76 -8.56 -16.91
C SER A 341 -7.72 -9.59 -17.51
N THR A 342 -8.82 -9.89 -16.82
CA THR A 342 -9.84 -10.86 -17.23
C THR A 342 -11.25 -10.31 -16.98
N ASP A 343 -12.20 -10.64 -17.86
CA ASP A 343 -13.63 -10.31 -17.72
C ASP A 343 -14.37 -11.23 -16.74
N GLU A 344 -13.70 -12.23 -16.15
CA GLU A 344 -14.23 -13.05 -15.06
C GLU A 344 -14.37 -12.21 -13.78
N ARG A 345 -15.50 -11.49 -13.72
CA ARG A 345 -15.84 -10.57 -12.63
C ARG A 345 -15.85 -11.30 -11.30
N LEU A 346 -15.01 -10.82 -10.38
CA LEU A 346 -15.05 -11.21 -8.99
C LEU A 346 -16.41 -10.86 -8.38
N LEU A 347 -16.93 -11.82 -7.64
CA LEU A 347 -18.11 -11.70 -6.81
C LEU A 347 -17.64 -11.71 -5.36
N LEU A 348 -18.06 -10.71 -4.58
CA LEU A 348 -17.70 -10.58 -3.17
C LEU A 348 -18.71 -11.33 -2.30
N SER A 349 -18.23 -12.07 -1.31
CA SER A 349 -19.09 -12.65 -0.27
C SER A 349 -19.54 -11.57 0.73
N ARG A 350 -20.54 -11.88 1.57
CA ARG A 350 -20.99 -10.96 2.62
C ARG A 350 -19.93 -10.81 3.72
N GLU A 351 -19.27 -11.92 4.03
CA GLU A 351 -18.19 -12.05 4.99
C GLU A 351 -16.96 -11.26 4.51
N GLU A 352 -16.60 -11.35 3.23
CA GLU A 352 -15.51 -10.58 2.63
C GLU A 352 -15.75 -9.05 2.78
N LEU A 353 -16.97 -8.56 2.55
CA LEU A 353 -17.33 -7.16 2.81
C LEU A 353 -17.25 -6.77 4.29
N GLN A 354 -17.67 -7.65 5.20
CA GLN A 354 -17.60 -7.42 6.65
C GLN A 354 -16.16 -7.39 7.16
N GLU A 355 -15.30 -8.32 6.71
CA GLU A 355 -13.85 -8.32 6.98
C GLU A 355 -13.21 -7.01 6.54
N LEU A 356 -13.53 -6.54 5.33
CA LEU A 356 -13.02 -5.28 4.80
C LEU A 356 -13.53 -4.06 5.58
N LEU A 357 -14.80 -4.04 5.99
CA LEU A 357 -15.34 -2.96 6.82
C LEU A 357 -14.67 -2.90 8.20
N VAL A 358 -14.45 -4.05 8.84
CA VAL A 358 -13.72 -4.14 10.11
C VAL A 358 -12.28 -3.64 9.95
N ARG A 359 -11.62 -3.99 8.83
CA ARG A 359 -10.27 -3.53 8.50
C ARG A 359 -10.23 -2.01 8.32
N LEU A 360 -11.11 -1.46 7.48
CA LEU A 360 -11.21 -0.03 7.20
C LEU A 360 -11.54 0.78 8.46
N HIS A 361 -12.49 0.32 9.27
CA HIS A 361 -12.77 0.90 10.59
C HIS A 361 -11.50 0.97 11.43
N SER A 362 -10.74 -0.14 11.56
CA SER A 362 -9.51 -0.18 12.34
C SER A 362 -8.41 0.75 11.81
N GLU A 363 -8.30 0.88 10.48
CA GLU A 363 -7.36 1.81 9.83
C GLU A 363 -7.71 3.28 10.12
N VAL A 364 -8.99 3.65 10.03
CA VAL A 364 -9.47 5.02 10.27
C VAL A 364 -9.40 5.39 11.75
N THR A 365 -9.89 4.53 12.66
CA THR A 365 -9.78 4.74 14.10
C THR A 365 -8.31 4.90 14.51
N GLY A 366 -7.44 3.99 14.08
CA GLY A 366 -6.00 4.07 14.38
C GLY A 366 -5.30 5.29 13.77
N ALA A 367 -5.84 5.90 12.71
CA ALA A 367 -5.32 7.15 12.16
C ALA A 367 -5.73 8.37 13.01
N LEU A 368 -6.97 8.41 13.48
CA LEU A 368 -7.45 9.44 14.43
C LEU A 368 -6.72 9.33 15.78
N GLU A 369 -6.55 8.12 16.32
CA GLU A 369 -5.84 7.86 17.58
C GLU A 369 -4.37 8.30 17.55
N ARG A 370 -3.70 8.27 16.38
CA ARG A 370 -2.32 8.79 16.24
C ARG A 370 -2.28 10.31 16.34
N LEU A 371 -3.13 11.02 15.60
CA LEU A 371 -3.23 12.48 15.67
C LEU A 371 -3.62 12.93 17.09
N ASP A 372 -4.51 12.18 17.75
CA ASP A 372 -4.90 12.40 19.14
C ASP A 372 -3.74 12.18 20.13
N GLY A 373 -2.90 11.17 19.90
CA GLY A 373 -1.68 10.92 20.68
C GLY A 373 -0.63 12.02 20.53
N ASP A 374 -0.43 12.54 19.32
CA ASP A 374 0.50 13.65 19.04
C ASP A 374 0.02 14.96 19.67
N LEU A 375 -1.29 15.25 19.60
CA LEU A 375 -1.92 16.37 20.31
C LEU A 375 -1.82 16.18 21.83
N THR A 376 -2.04 14.97 22.35
CA THR A 376 -1.86 14.63 23.77
C THR A 376 -0.44 14.92 24.25
N GLN A 377 0.58 14.52 23.47
CA GLN A 377 1.98 14.78 23.80
C GLN A 377 2.28 16.28 23.75
N SER A 378 1.76 16.97 22.74
CA SER A 378 1.99 18.40 22.53
C SER A 378 1.32 19.26 23.62
N ALA A 379 0.08 18.95 24.02
CA ALA A 379 -0.60 19.63 25.12
C ALA A 379 0.18 19.49 26.46
N LYS A 380 0.74 18.30 26.71
CA LYS A 380 1.58 18.05 27.90
C LYS A 380 2.90 18.83 27.87
N ALA A 381 3.52 19.01 26.71
CA ALA A 381 4.75 19.78 26.57
C ALA A 381 4.54 21.31 26.57
N LEU A 382 3.32 21.78 26.23
CA LEU A 382 2.87 23.17 26.42
C LEU A 382 2.49 23.50 27.87
N ALA A 383 2.45 22.53 28.78
CA ALA A 383 2.07 22.76 30.17
C ALA A 383 2.99 23.79 30.85
N GLY A 384 2.40 24.90 31.31
CA GLY A 384 3.14 26.02 31.91
C GLY A 384 4.03 26.79 30.92
N LYS A 385 3.76 26.73 29.61
CA LYS A 385 4.36 27.59 28.58
C LYS A 385 3.41 28.72 28.21
N ASP A 386 3.96 29.75 27.56
CA ASP A 386 3.14 30.67 26.77
C ASP A 386 2.67 29.98 25.48
N LEU A 387 1.44 30.27 25.06
CA LEU A 387 0.80 29.70 23.87
C LEU A 387 1.08 30.51 22.59
N THR A 388 1.61 31.74 22.71
CA THR A 388 1.81 32.66 21.56
C THR A 388 3.22 32.62 20.97
N GLY A 389 4.22 32.38 21.82
CA GLY A 389 5.65 32.52 21.51
C GLY A 389 6.29 31.35 20.77
N ASP A 390 7.60 31.49 20.53
CA ASP A 390 8.38 30.58 19.67
C ASP A 390 8.33 29.10 20.08
N VAL A 391 8.17 28.81 21.37
CA VAL A 391 8.06 27.42 21.87
C VAL A 391 6.79 26.76 21.34
N ALA A 392 5.65 27.44 21.41
CA ALA A 392 4.39 26.92 20.88
C ALA A 392 4.47 26.76 19.36
N ARG A 393 4.96 27.77 18.65
CA ARG A 393 5.12 27.74 17.19
C ARG A 393 6.09 26.66 16.71
N ALA A 394 7.17 26.38 17.45
CA ALA A 394 8.07 25.26 17.14
C ALA A 394 7.38 23.89 17.30
N MET A 395 6.48 23.76 18.27
CA MET A 395 5.71 22.54 18.48
C MET A 395 4.60 22.35 17.44
N LEU A 396 3.86 23.42 17.09
CA LEU A 396 2.90 23.41 15.99
C LEU A 396 3.57 23.01 14.66
N ARG A 397 4.72 23.60 14.31
CA ARG A 397 5.50 23.20 13.12
C ARG A 397 5.94 21.73 13.14
N LYS A 398 6.24 21.15 14.31
CA LYS A 398 6.52 19.71 14.43
C LYS A 398 5.27 18.89 14.18
N LEU A 399 4.16 19.21 14.84
CA LEU A 399 2.87 18.53 14.69
C LEU A 399 2.44 18.47 13.22
N TYR A 400 2.53 19.60 12.51
CA TYR A 400 2.29 19.72 11.07
C TYR A 400 3.27 18.90 10.21
N ALA A 401 4.58 18.94 10.50
CA ALA A 401 5.61 18.22 9.72
C ALA A 401 5.58 16.69 9.90
N ASP A 402 4.91 16.21 10.95
CA ASP A 402 4.72 14.79 11.24
C ASP A 402 3.34 14.26 10.80
N ASN A 403 2.31 15.11 10.66
CA ASN A 403 0.95 14.71 10.30
C ASN A 403 0.51 15.27 8.92
N PRO A 404 0.70 14.54 7.81
CA PRO A 404 0.51 15.06 6.44
C PRO A 404 -0.97 15.22 5.99
N TYR A 405 -1.93 15.10 6.92
CA TYR A 405 -3.37 15.17 6.65
C TYR A 405 -4.03 16.43 7.23
N ILE A 406 -3.31 17.18 8.06
CA ILE A 406 -3.82 18.39 8.71
C ILE A 406 -3.66 19.60 7.78
N ILE A 407 -4.62 20.51 7.83
CA ILE A 407 -4.65 21.76 7.07
C ILE A 407 -3.75 22.77 7.78
N ASP A 408 -3.97 22.93 9.07
CA ASP A 408 -3.13 23.70 10.00
C ASP A 408 -3.25 23.12 11.41
N CYS A 409 -2.54 23.76 12.34
CA CYS A 409 -2.64 23.52 13.77
C CYS A 409 -2.38 24.82 14.53
N GLU A 410 -3.13 24.99 15.62
CA GLU A 410 -3.18 26.23 16.36
C GLU A 410 -3.13 26.03 17.87
N THR A 411 -2.84 27.12 18.59
CA THR A 411 -3.14 27.27 20.01
C THR A 411 -4.26 28.26 20.21
N VAL A 412 -5.13 27.98 21.18
CA VAL A 412 -6.32 28.79 21.51
C VAL A 412 -6.26 29.20 22.98
N ASN A 413 -6.58 30.45 23.30
CA ASN A 413 -6.53 30.97 24.67
C ASN A 413 -7.79 30.60 25.50
N PRO A 414 -7.87 30.94 26.81
CA PRO A 414 -9.03 30.62 27.66
C PRO A 414 -10.35 31.24 27.19
N GLU A 415 -10.29 32.34 26.45
CA GLU A 415 -11.43 33.09 25.92
C GLU A 415 -11.94 32.52 24.59
N GLY A 416 -11.18 31.64 23.92
CA GLY A 416 -11.55 31.05 22.63
C GLY A 416 -11.00 31.78 21.40
N ILE A 417 -9.94 32.58 21.57
CA ILE A 417 -9.23 33.26 20.49
C ILE A 417 -8.02 32.42 20.04
N MET A 418 -7.84 32.25 18.73
CA MET A 418 -6.65 31.62 18.14
C MET A 418 -5.42 32.54 18.32
N VAL A 419 -4.33 32.08 18.95
CA VAL A 419 -3.18 32.93 19.34
C VAL A 419 -1.82 32.57 18.74
N ALA A 420 -1.69 31.38 18.16
CA ALA A 420 -0.62 31.06 17.22
C ALA A 420 -1.11 29.97 16.25
N VAL A 421 -0.83 30.14 14.96
CA VAL A 421 -1.17 29.18 13.88
C VAL A 421 0.09 28.82 13.10
N GLU A 422 0.20 27.56 12.69
CA GLU A 422 1.18 27.08 11.71
C GLU A 422 0.49 26.07 10.77
N PRO A 423 0.78 26.06 9.45
CA PRO A 423 1.92 26.70 8.78
C PRO A 423 1.71 28.21 8.50
N PRO A 424 2.76 28.93 8.04
CA PRO A 424 2.73 30.40 7.90
C PRO A 424 1.59 30.97 7.05
N GLU A 425 1.15 30.25 6.03
CA GLU A 425 0.05 30.63 5.14
C GLU A 425 -1.32 30.74 5.85
N HIS A 426 -1.52 30.00 6.95
CA HIS A 426 -2.77 29.98 7.72
C HIS A 426 -2.83 31.03 8.84
N ARG A 427 -1.75 31.79 9.08
CA ARG A 427 -1.69 32.81 10.15
C ARG A 427 -2.64 34.00 9.99
N ALA A 428 -3.34 34.11 8.86
CA ALA A 428 -4.45 35.06 8.72
C ALA A 428 -5.62 34.78 9.70
N SER A 429 -5.72 33.56 10.23
CA SER A 429 -6.69 33.18 11.26
C SER A 429 -6.32 33.63 12.68
N GLU A 430 -5.08 34.07 12.94
CA GLU A 430 -4.66 34.52 14.28
C GLU A 430 -5.47 35.75 14.73
N GLY A 431 -6.02 35.68 15.95
CA GLY A 431 -6.97 36.66 16.49
C GLY A 431 -8.45 36.37 16.21
N SER A 432 -8.77 35.28 15.49
CA SER A 432 -10.16 34.85 15.29
C SER A 432 -10.79 34.30 16.57
N ASP A 433 -12.03 34.70 16.83
CA ASP A 433 -12.86 34.16 17.92
C ASP A 433 -13.61 32.90 17.44
N ILE A 434 -13.27 31.76 18.05
CA ILE A 434 -13.93 30.47 17.83
C ILE A 434 -14.73 30.00 19.05
N SER A 435 -14.87 30.81 20.10
CA SER A 435 -15.49 30.46 21.40
C SER A 435 -16.92 29.91 21.28
N ALA A 436 -17.69 30.43 20.32
CA ALA A 436 -19.07 30.04 20.07
C ALA A 436 -19.23 28.73 19.28
N GLN A 437 -18.16 28.15 18.76
CA GLN A 437 -18.23 26.92 17.97
C GLN A 437 -18.52 25.70 18.86
N ALA A 438 -19.33 24.75 18.37
CA ALA A 438 -19.89 23.68 19.20
C ALA A 438 -18.83 22.80 19.90
N HIS A 439 -17.69 22.58 19.26
CA HIS A 439 -16.56 21.86 19.84
C HIS A 439 -15.85 22.67 20.94
N MET A 440 -15.70 23.99 20.78
CA MET A 440 -15.14 24.88 21.83
C MET A 440 -16.07 24.98 23.04
N VAL A 441 -17.38 25.07 22.82
CA VAL A 441 -18.38 25.02 23.89
C VAL A 441 -18.32 23.69 24.65
N ARG A 442 -18.06 22.56 23.96
CA ARG A 442 -17.84 21.25 24.60
C ARG A 442 -16.54 21.24 25.42
N LEU A 443 -15.42 21.63 24.82
CA LEU A 443 -14.10 21.74 25.45
C LEU A 443 -14.12 22.61 26.72
N PHE A 444 -14.76 23.78 26.66
CA PHE A 444 -14.88 24.69 27.80
C PHE A 444 -15.81 24.18 28.91
N LYS A 445 -16.72 23.25 28.59
CA LYS A 445 -17.60 22.60 29.56
C LYS A 445 -16.96 21.39 30.22
N THR A 446 -16.27 20.54 29.46
CA THR A 446 -15.68 19.28 29.96
C THR A 446 -14.27 19.46 30.50
N ARG A 447 -13.45 20.31 29.85
CA ARG A 447 -11.98 20.36 30.01
C ARG A 447 -11.30 19.01 29.67
N GLU A 448 -11.94 18.26 28.77
CA GLU A 448 -11.45 17.01 28.19
C GLU A 448 -11.17 17.23 26.68
N PRO A 449 -10.40 16.35 26.02
CA PRO A 449 -10.21 16.40 24.56
C PRO A 449 -11.53 16.34 23.78
N VAL A 450 -11.54 16.91 22.56
CA VAL A 450 -12.75 17.03 21.72
C VAL A 450 -12.40 16.88 20.24
N LEU A 451 -12.95 15.87 19.57
CA LEU A 451 -13.12 15.86 18.11
C LEU A 451 -14.39 16.64 17.74
N SER A 452 -14.36 17.47 16.70
CA SER A 452 -15.54 18.14 16.17
C SER A 452 -16.34 17.28 15.18
N ASP A 453 -17.65 17.55 15.10
CA ASP A 453 -18.41 17.37 13.87
C ASP A 453 -17.77 18.14 12.71
N SER A 454 -18.01 17.75 11.45
CA SER A 454 -17.46 18.51 10.33
C SER A 454 -18.18 19.85 10.17
N PHE A 455 -17.39 20.90 9.98
CA PHE A 455 -17.85 22.28 9.91
C PHE A 455 -17.02 23.04 8.88
N ARG A 456 -17.51 24.22 8.48
CA ARG A 456 -16.71 25.15 7.67
C ARG A 456 -15.83 25.99 8.59
N SER A 457 -14.52 25.85 8.46
CA SER A 457 -13.55 26.54 9.33
C SER A 457 -13.33 28.00 8.92
N VAL A 458 -12.58 28.76 9.72
CA VAL A 458 -12.35 30.21 9.47
C VAL A 458 -11.35 30.44 8.32
N GLU A 459 -10.49 29.46 8.06
CA GLU A 459 -9.62 29.30 6.89
C GLU A 459 -10.45 29.13 5.59
N GLY A 460 -11.72 28.72 5.71
CA GLY A 460 -12.68 28.58 4.62
C GLY A 460 -13.04 27.19 4.08
N PRO A 461 -12.28 26.09 4.25
CA PRO A 461 -12.67 24.75 3.79
C PRO A 461 -13.66 24.08 4.75
N GLN A 462 -14.21 22.94 4.30
CA GLN A 462 -14.96 22.01 5.14
C GLN A 462 -13.96 21.05 5.81
N ALA A 463 -13.96 20.98 7.14
CA ALA A 463 -12.94 20.28 7.93
C ALA A 463 -13.52 19.70 9.22
N ALA A 464 -12.69 19.00 9.99
CA ALA A 464 -12.92 18.65 11.39
C ALA A 464 -11.68 19.03 12.21
N VAL A 465 -11.82 19.24 13.52
CA VAL A 465 -10.71 19.61 14.42
C VAL A 465 -10.68 18.70 15.64
N ILE A 466 -9.50 18.31 16.09
CA ILE A 466 -9.30 17.74 17.43
C ILE A 466 -8.62 18.79 18.30
N HIS A 467 -9.23 19.11 19.44
CA HIS A 467 -8.66 19.97 20.49
C HIS A 467 -8.18 19.13 21.67
N HIS A 468 -7.00 19.45 22.20
CA HIS A 468 -6.53 18.99 23.51
C HIS A 468 -6.42 20.17 24.50
N PRO A 469 -7.01 20.07 25.70
CA PRO A 469 -6.91 21.10 26.73
C PRO A 469 -5.48 21.21 27.27
N VAL A 470 -4.96 22.44 27.36
CA VAL A 470 -3.66 22.75 27.98
C VAL A 470 -3.89 23.32 29.37
N PHE A 471 -3.14 22.80 30.34
CA PHE A 471 -3.17 23.21 31.74
C PHE A 471 -1.82 23.76 32.18
N ALA A 472 -1.84 24.77 33.05
CA ALA A 472 -0.65 25.17 33.80
C ALA A 472 -0.35 24.20 34.94
N SER A 473 0.83 24.32 35.55
CA SER A 473 1.30 23.42 36.63
C SER A 473 0.42 23.41 37.87
N ASP A 474 -0.44 24.43 38.04
CA ASP A 474 -1.48 24.59 39.06
C ASP A 474 -2.79 23.83 38.72
N GLN A 475 -2.82 23.03 37.64
CA GLN A 475 -4.00 22.37 37.06
C GLN A 475 -5.09 23.33 36.55
N ARG A 476 -4.78 24.63 36.42
CA ARG A 476 -5.71 25.60 35.82
C ARG A 476 -5.64 25.51 34.30
N PHE A 477 -6.81 25.47 33.65
CA PHE A 477 -6.92 25.55 32.19
C PHE A 477 -6.32 26.87 31.69
N VAL A 478 -5.47 26.81 30.67
CA VAL A 478 -4.84 27.98 30.03
C VAL A 478 -5.12 28.09 28.53
N GLY A 479 -5.84 27.14 27.94
CA GLY A 479 -6.16 27.14 26.51
C GLY A 479 -6.27 25.73 25.95
N SER A 480 -6.17 25.59 24.63
CA SER A 480 -5.97 24.32 23.93
C SER A 480 -4.86 24.40 22.89
N ILE A 481 -4.42 23.23 22.45
CA ILE A 481 -3.77 23.01 21.16
C ILE A 481 -4.71 22.19 20.29
N SER A 482 -4.72 22.44 18.98
CA SER A 482 -5.59 21.75 18.04
C SER A 482 -4.86 21.37 16.76
N ALA A 483 -5.49 20.49 15.98
CA ALA A 483 -5.15 20.24 14.59
C ALA A 483 -6.44 20.17 13.77
N LEU A 484 -6.54 21.03 12.76
CA LEU A 484 -7.63 21.06 11.78
C LEU A 484 -7.27 20.13 10.62
N PHE A 485 -8.18 19.28 10.18
CA PHE A 485 -7.93 18.35 9.06
C PHE A 485 -9.16 18.19 8.18
N ALA A 486 -8.93 17.93 6.90
CA ALA A 486 -9.98 17.42 6.03
C ALA A 486 -10.09 15.90 6.25
N PRO A 487 -11.27 15.36 6.65
CA PRO A 487 -11.46 13.92 6.71
C PRO A 487 -11.10 13.24 5.37
N GLU A 488 -11.44 13.89 4.24
CA GLU A 488 -11.08 13.43 2.90
C GLU A 488 -9.59 13.10 2.72
N TYR A 489 -8.68 13.96 3.16
CA TYR A 489 -7.24 13.71 3.01
C TYR A 489 -6.77 12.54 3.88
N LEU A 490 -7.25 12.45 5.12
CA LEU A 490 -6.98 11.34 6.04
C LEU A 490 -7.48 10.00 5.47
N LEU A 491 -8.66 10.02 4.84
CA LEU A 491 -9.40 8.84 4.38
C LEU A 491 -8.98 8.37 2.99
N SER A 492 -8.58 9.28 2.09
CA SER A 492 -8.17 8.97 0.72
C SER A 492 -7.04 7.94 0.65
N GLY A 493 -6.03 8.06 1.53
CA GLY A 493 -4.91 7.11 1.62
C GLY A 493 -5.28 5.73 2.18
N ILE A 494 -6.40 5.63 2.92
CA ILE A 494 -6.89 4.40 3.54
C ILE A 494 -7.88 3.67 2.60
N ILE A 495 -8.83 4.43 2.04
CA ILE A 495 -9.98 3.91 1.29
C ILE A 495 -9.71 3.89 -0.22
N GLY A 496 -9.01 4.89 -0.77
CA GLY A 496 -8.72 4.98 -2.21
C GLY A 496 -8.05 3.72 -2.80
N PRO A 497 -7.04 3.11 -2.13
CA PRO A 497 -6.45 1.83 -2.56
C PRO A 497 -7.40 0.64 -2.53
N VAL A 498 -8.57 0.76 -1.90
CA VAL A 498 -9.60 -0.29 -1.84
C VAL A 498 -10.62 -0.09 -2.96
N SER A 499 -11.23 1.09 -3.05
CA SER A 499 -12.26 1.41 -4.05
C SER A 499 -11.71 1.44 -5.48
N SER A 500 -10.43 1.78 -5.67
CA SER A 500 -9.75 1.69 -6.97
C SER A 500 -9.61 0.24 -7.48
N ASN A 501 -9.77 -0.75 -6.61
CA ASN A 501 -9.47 -2.15 -6.88
C ASN A 501 -10.69 -3.08 -6.76
N LEU A 502 -11.63 -2.79 -5.86
CA LEU A 502 -12.81 -3.63 -5.60
C LEU A 502 -14.09 -2.91 -6.06
N PRO A 503 -15.14 -3.63 -6.51
CA PRO A 503 -16.39 -3.04 -6.99
C PRO A 503 -17.31 -2.58 -5.85
N VAL A 504 -16.78 -1.72 -4.98
CA VAL A 504 -17.42 -1.29 -3.72
C VAL A 504 -17.45 0.24 -3.61
N ASP A 505 -18.59 0.77 -3.16
CA ASP A 505 -18.71 2.16 -2.74
C ASP A 505 -18.37 2.23 -1.24
N ILE A 506 -17.56 3.20 -0.82
CA ILE A 506 -17.18 3.36 0.59
C ILE A 506 -17.33 4.83 0.97
N PHE A 507 -18.03 5.11 2.07
CA PHE A 507 -18.28 6.48 2.52
C PHE A 507 -18.17 6.61 4.05
N LEU A 508 -17.99 7.84 4.51
CA LEU A 508 -18.03 8.23 5.92
C LEU A 508 -19.08 9.32 6.11
N MET A 509 -20.03 9.08 7.01
CA MET A 509 -21.18 9.96 7.25
C MET A 509 -21.27 10.34 8.73
N GLN A 510 -21.66 11.57 9.04
CA GLN A 510 -22.02 12.00 10.38
C GLN A 510 -23.43 11.53 10.79
N THR A 511 -23.75 11.62 12.08
CA THR A 511 -25.07 11.25 12.63
C THR A 511 -26.20 12.20 12.22
N ASP A 512 -25.88 13.39 11.73
CA ASP A 512 -26.83 14.34 11.12
C ASP A 512 -27.10 14.05 9.63
N GLY A 513 -26.41 13.08 9.04
CA GLY A 513 -26.51 12.70 7.63
C GLY A 513 -25.50 13.37 6.70
N LEU A 514 -24.59 14.24 7.17
CA LEU A 514 -23.58 14.86 6.31
C LEU A 514 -22.53 13.83 5.86
N ILE A 515 -22.31 13.73 4.55
CA ILE A 515 -21.27 12.88 3.94
C ILE A 515 -19.95 13.65 3.97
N ILE A 516 -19.02 13.20 4.81
CA ILE A 516 -17.72 13.83 5.03
C ILE A 516 -16.58 13.17 4.26
N TYR A 517 -16.86 12.02 3.63
CA TYR A 517 -16.05 11.39 2.60
C TYR A 517 -16.89 10.40 1.79
N ASP A 518 -16.63 10.31 0.50
CA ASP A 518 -17.16 9.29 -0.42
C ASP A 518 -16.09 9.00 -1.48
N VAL A 519 -16.23 7.91 -2.22
CA VAL A 519 -15.41 7.57 -3.38
C VAL A 519 -15.84 8.30 -4.65
N ASP A 520 -17.10 8.76 -4.73
CA ASP A 520 -17.53 9.75 -5.72
C ASP A 520 -17.53 11.14 -5.06
N ALA A 521 -16.52 11.96 -5.38
CA ALA A 521 -16.34 13.30 -4.81
C ALA A 521 -17.55 14.23 -5.04
N GLU A 522 -18.42 13.93 -6.02
CA GLU A 522 -19.70 14.62 -6.23
C GLU A 522 -20.71 14.39 -5.08
N GLN A 523 -20.45 13.48 -4.13
CA GLN A 523 -21.27 13.25 -2.93
C GLN A 523 -20.75 13.96 -1.66
N ILE A 524 -19.48 14.39 -1.63
CA ILE A 524 -18.87 14.97 -0.43
C ILE A 524 -19.50 16.33 -0.12
N GLY A 525 -19.84 16.56 1.15
CA GLY A 525 -20.54 17.76 1.62
C GLY A 525 -22.05 17.77 1.37
N ARG A 526 -22.61 16.73 0.73
CA ARG A 526 -24.06 16.54 0.66
C ARG A 526 -24.59 15.92 1.95
N ASN A 527 -25.84 16.22 2.30
CA ASN A 527 -26.52 15.62 3.46
C ASN A 527 -27.60 14.65 3.00
N LEU A 528 -27.53 13.41 3.48
CA LEU A 528 -28.38 12.28 3.08
C LEU A 528 -29.88 12.51 3.33
N PHE A 529 -30.24 13.39 4.27
CA PHE A 529 -31.63 13.67 4.65
C PHE A 529 -32.20 14.92 3.96
N THR A 530 -31.36 15.89 3.58
CA THR A 530 -31.82 17.21 3.09
C THR A 530 -31.43 17.55 1.64
N ASP A 531 -30.44 16.88 1.04
CA ASP A 531 -30.11 17.09 -0.38
C ASP A 531 -31.22 16.52 -1.28
N ALA A 532 -31.54 17.24 -2.35
CA ALA A 532 -32.54 16.86 -3.36
C ALA A 532 -32.18 15.55 -4.10
N LEU A 533 -30.89 15.19 -4.19
CA LEU A 533 -30.40 13.98 -4.87
C LEU A 533 -30.96 12.68 -4.26
N TYR A 534 -31.16 12.64 -2.94
CA TYR A 534 -31.58 11.43 -2.23
C TYR A 534 -33.10 11.29 -2.06
N GLN A 535 -33.85 12.40 -2.20
CA GLN A 535 -35.31 12.40 -2.04
C GLN A 535 -36.08 11.43 -2.96
N PRO A 536 -35.63 11.12 -4.21
CA PRO A 536 -36.23 10.07 -5.04
C PRO A 536 -36.06 8.63 -4.50
N PHE A 537 -35.23 8.43 -3.46
CA PHE A 537 -34.87 7.12 -2.91
C PHE A 537 -35.29 7.02 -1.42
N PRO A 538 -36.60 6.98 -1.11
CA PRO A 538 -37.08 7.00 0.27
C PRO A 538 -36.59 5.79 1.10
N GLU A 539 -36.25 4.66 0.48
CA GLU A 539 -35.64 3.52 1.17
C GLU A 539 -34.19 3.78 1.57
N LEU A 540 -33.44 4.58 0.79
CA LEU A 540 -32.09 5.05 1.14
C LEU A 540 -32.17 6.07 2.27
N VAL A 541 -33.07 7.05 2.21
CA VAL A 541 -33.25 8.04 3.29
C VAL A 541 -33.63 7.35 4.61
N ALA A 542 -34.55 6.38 4.58
CA ALA A 542 -34.91 5.59 5.75
C ALA A 542 -33.75 4.72 6.28
N LEU A 543 -32.96 4.11 5.39
CA LEU A 543 -31.76 3.36 5.76
C LEU A 543 -30.67 4.27 6.35
N GLY A 544 -30.51 5.49 5.83
CA GLY A 544 -29.64 6.52 6.37
C GLY A 544 -29.96 6.85 7.83
N GLY A 545 -31.25 6.96 8.17
CA GLY A 545 -31.71 7.13 9.55
C GLY A 545 -31.31 5.97 10.46
N LYS A 546 -31.34 4.72 9.95
CA LYS A 546 -30.84 3.54 10.67
C LYS A 546 -29.30 3.57 10.81
N ILE A 547 -28.56 3.96 9.76
CA ILE A 547 -27.10 4.10 9.77
C ILE A 547 -26.67 5.12 10.84
N ALA A 548 -27.28 6.30 10.85
CA ALA A 548 -27.04 7.35 11.85
C ALA A 548 -27.36 6.88 13.29
N SER A 549 -28.52 6.25 13.50
CA SER A 549 -29.01 5.90 14.84
C SER A 549 -28.43 4.62 15.46
N THR A 550 -27.67 3.81 14.71
CA THR A 550 -27.12 2.52 15.20
C THR A 550 -25.60 2.46 15.13
N PRO A 551 -24.92 1.77 16.07
CA PRO A 551 -23.46 1.74 16.11
C PRO A 551 -22.85 0.87 15.01
N GLU A 552 -23.55 -0.19 14.58
CA GLU A 552 -23.19 -1.03 13.45
C GLU A 552 -24.45 -1.74 12.91
N GLY A 553 -24.37 -2.27 11.68
CA GLY A 553 -25.44 -3.04 11.10
C GLY A 553 -25.33 -3.26 9.60
N GLU A 554 -26.42 -3.78 9.03
CA GLU A 554 -26.57 -4.07 7.61
C GLU A 554 -27.92 -3.61 7.03
N GLY A 555 -27.96 -3.46 5.71
CA GLY A 555 -29.15 -3.10 4.95
C GLY A 555 -28.99 -3.33 3.45
N VAL A 556 -30.04 -2.97 2.70
CA VAL A 556 -30.09 -3.05 1.24
C VAL A 556 -30.90 -1.86 0.73
N TYR A 557 -30.44 -1.17 -0.32
CA TYR A 557 -31.08 0.02 -0.89
C TYR A 557 -30.90 0.08 -2.42
N SER A 558 -31.59 1.01 -3.08
CA SER A 558 -31.36 1.34 -4.49
C SER A 558 -30.66 2.69 -4.60
N PHE A 559 -29.57 2.78 -5.37
CA PHE A 559 -28.95 4.07 -5.72
C PHE A 559 -28.06 3.95 -6.96
N TYR A 560 -27.57 5.08 -7.46
CA TYR A 560 -26.70 5.14 -8.62
C TYR A 560 -25.31 4.51 -8.39
N LEU A 561 -24.69 4.00 -9.46
CA LEU A 561 -23.23 3.69 -9.51
C LEU A 561 -22.37 4.92 -9.90
N LYS A 562 -23.01 5.93 -10.50
CA LYS A 562 -22.57 7.32 -10.62
C LYS A 562 -23.82 8.14 -10.98
N GLU A 563 -23.93 9.37 -10.48
CA GLU A 563 -25.09 10.24 -10.68
C GLU A 563 -25.60 10.26 -12.14
N GLY A 564 -26.92 10.22 -12.32
CA GLY A 564 -27.57 10.21 -13.64
C GLY A 564 -27.60 8.87 -14.39
N LYS A 565 -27.03 7.78 -13.86
CA LYS A 565 -27.16 6.42 -14.43
C LYS A 565 -28.45 5.72 -13.98
N ILE A 566 -28.66 4.47 -14.43
CA ILE A 566 -29.74 3.62 -13.90
C ILE A 566 -29.38 3.23 -12.45
N PRO A 567 -30.31 3.35 -11.47
CA PRO A 567 -30.09 2.87 -10.11
C PRO A 567 -29.85 1.36 -10.07
N VAL A 568 -28.94 0.92 -9.19
CA VAL A 568 -28.72 -0.50 -8.88
C VAL A 568 -29.04 -0.78 -7.43
N LYS A 569 -29.43 -2.02 -7.14
CA LYS A 569 -29.63 -2.49 -5.78
C LYS A 569 -28.28 -2.82 -5.14
N LYS A 570 -27.99 -2.24 -3.99
CA LYS A 570 -26.74 -2.36 -3.24
C LYS A 570 -26.97 -3.00 -1.86
N THR A 571 -26.14 -3.97 -1.49
CA THR A 571 -26.03 -4.47 -0.11
C THR A 571 -25.03 -3.58 0.64
N ILE A 572 -25.31 -3.21 1.89
CA ILE A 572 -24.48 -2.28 2.67
C ILE A 572 -24.30 -2.74 4.11
N PHE A 573 -23.10 -2.51 4.63
CA PHE A 573 -22.71 -2.71 6.03
C PHE A 573 -22.10 -1.40 6.57
N TRP A 574 -22.33 -1.07 7.83
CA TRP A 574 -21.72 0.10 8.49
C TRP A 574 -21.25 -0.21 9.92
N ARG A 575 -20.28 0.58 10.39
CA ARG A 575 -19.80 0.60 11.79
C ARG A 575 -19.49 2.04 12.21
N THR A 576 -19.47 2.29 13.52
CA THR A 576 -19.14 3.58 14.09
C THR A 576 -17.64 3.74 14.26
N VAL A 577 -17.10 4.87 13.80
CA VAL A 577 -15.83 5.39 14.27
C VAL A 577 -16.16 6.48 15.28
N ASP A 578 -15.69 6.37 16.53
CA ASP A 578 -15.86 7.40 17.56
C ASP A 578 -14.49 7.88 18.05
N LEU A 579 -14.38 9.18 18.31
CA LEU A 579 -13.32 9.74 19.14
C LEU A 579 -13.93 10.87 19.99
N HIS A 580 -13.63 10.83 21.29
CA HIS A 580 -14.09 11.81 22.30
C HIS A 580 -15.60 12.08 22.31
N GLY A 581 -16.42 11.09 21.97
CA GLY A 581 -17.88 11.22 21.92
C GLY A 581 -18.41 11.94 20.68
N THR A 582 -17.61 12.03 19.61
CA THR A 582 -18.07 12.39 18.27
C THR A 582 -18.02 11.15 17.38
N ALA A 583 -19.20 10.71 16.94
CA ALA A 583 -19.40 9.41 16.30
C ALA A 583 -19.74 9.54 14.81
N TRP A 584 -18.83 9.12 13.94
CA TRP A 584 -19.04 8.98 12.50
C TRP A 584 -19.48 7.56 12.13
N ARG A 585 -19.93 7.34 10.89
CA ARG A 585 -20.38 6.05 10.35
C ARG A 585 -19.58 5.72 9.11
N ILE A 586 -18.65 4.78 9.22
CA ILE A 586 -17.97 4.22 8.05
C ILE A 586 -18.85 3.11 7.48
N ALA A 587 -19.09 3.16 6.18
CA ALA A 587 -19.94 2.22 5.49
C ALA A 587 -19.30 1.71 4.20
N ILE A 588 -19.59 0.45 3.87
CA ILE A 588 -19.23 -0.17 2.60
C ILE A 588 -20.49 -0.72 1.94
N ALA A 589 -20.68 -0.41 0.66
CA ALA A 589 -21.75 -0.90 -0.17
C ALA A 589 -21.20 -1.64 -1.39
N CYS A 590 -21.94 -2.63 -1.88
CA CYS A 590 -21.63 -3.37 -3.09
C CYS A 590 -22.91 -3.63 -3.88
N ALA A 591 -22.90 -3.38 -5.19
CA ALA A 591 -24.04 -3.68 -6.05
C ALA A 591 -24.26 -5.20 -6.14
N GLN A 592 -25.52 -5.66 -6.10
CA GLN A 592 -25.83 -7.10 -6.03
C GLN A 592 -25.35 -7.92 -7.25
N GLN A 593 -25.05 -7.26 -8.38
CA GLN A 593 -24.40 -7.86 -9.56
C GLN A 593 -22.89 -8.18 -9.37
N HIS A 594 -22.31 -7.79 -8.24
CA HIS A 594 -20.92 -8.00 -7.84
C HIS A 594 -20.83 -8.77 -6.50
N MET A 595 -21.93 -9.38 -6.07
CA MET A 595 -22.01 -10.23 -4.88
C MET A 595 -22.07 -11.72 -5.27
N GLU A 596 -21.53 -12.60 -4.43
CA GLU A 596 -21.84 -14.03 -4.52
C GLU A 596 -23.34 -14.25 -4.24
N ASN A 597 -23.98 -15.18 -4.95
CA ASN A 597 -25.36 -15.56 -4.66
C ASN A 597 -25.42 -16.25 -3.27
N PRO A 598 -26.41 -15.92 -2.42
CA PRO A 598 -26.57 -16.49 -1.09
C PRO A 598 -27.09 -17.94 -1.10
#